data_AF-A0A951C8I6-F1
#
_entry.id   AF-A0A951C8I6-F1
#
_cell.length_a   1.000
_cell.length_b   1.000
_cell.length_c   1.000
_cell.angle_alpha   90.00
_cell.angle_beta   90.00
_cell.angle_gamma   90.00
#
_symmetry.space_group_name_H-M   'P 1'
#
loop_
_entity.id
_entity.type
_entity.pdbx_description
1 polymer ?
#
loop_
_entity_poly.entity_id
_entity_poly.type
_entity_poly.pdbx_seq_one_letter_code
_entity_poly.pdbx_strand_id
1 'polypeptide(L)'
;MGRPAATGREIILEIVRNMREGLEPLHYSTLPPSVYHVYLHAEDLDRLRGILPRLTEEARRALDTELESLNRASLPERIKLARRSLPKVEPPEGGWRIQ
;
A
#
# COMPACT_ATOMS: atom_id res chain seq x y z
N MET A 1 -30.94 0.20 -1.32
CA MET A 1 -29.94 0.87 -2.16
C MET A 1 -28.74 -0.06 -2.27
N GLY A 2 -28.38 -0.49 -3.48
CA GLY A 2 -27.16 -1.28 -3.70
C GLY A 2 -25.93 -0.43 -3.40
N ARG A 3 -24.84 -1.06 -2.94
CA ARG A 3 -23.55 -0.37 -2.77
C ARG A 3 -23.10 0.20 -4.12
N PRO A 4 -22.52 1.42 -4.16
CA PRO A 4 -21.91 1.92 -5.39
C PRO A 4 -20.80 0.96 -5.84
N ALA A 5 -20.71 0.75 -7.15
CA ALA A 5 -19.75 -0.15 -7.76
C ALA A 5 -18.30 0.28 -7.46
N ALA A 6 -17.46 -0.66 -7.01
CA ALA A 6 -16.08 -0.34 -6.68
C ALA A 6 -15.27 0.04 -7.93
N THR A 7 -14.64 1.19 -7.92
CA THR A 7 -13.74 1.61 -9.01
C THR A 7 -12.33 1.08 -8.78
N GLY A 8 -11.57 0.88 -9.87
CA GLY A 8 -10.15 0.48 -9.76
C GLY A 8 -9.31 1.46 -8.94
N ARG A 9 -9.63 2.76 -9.03
CA ARG A 9 -8.98 3.80 -8.24
C ARG A 9 -9.27 3.64 -6.74
N GLU A 10 -10.51 3.39 -6.35
CA GLU A 10 -10.86 3.17 -4.93
C GLU A 10 -10.14 1.94 -4.39
N ILE A 11 -10.09 0.85 -5.16
CA ILE A 11 -9.35 -0.36 -4.77
C ILE A 11 -7.87 -0.04 -4.50
N ILE A 12 -7.20 0.68 -5.40
CA ILE A 12 -5.80 1.08 -5.23
C ILE A 12 -5.62 1.94 -3.97
N LEU A 13 -6.50 2.91 -3.75
CA LEU A 13 -6.41 3.80 -2.59
C LEU A 13 -6.65 3.06 -1.26
N GLU A 14 -7.57 2.10 -1.23
CA GLU A 14 -7.79 1.29 -0.03
C GLU A 14 -6.62 0.33 0.24
N ILE A 15 -5.97 -0.21 -0.80
CA ILE A 15 -4.71 -0.98 -0.62
C ILE A 15 -3.62 -0.10 0.02
N VAL A 16 -3.45 1.12 -0.48
CA VAL A 16 -2.46 2.08 0.07
C VAL A 16 -2.81 2.49 1.49
N ARG A 17 -4.09 2.72 1.80
CA ARG A 17 -4.54 2.93 3.18
C ARG A 17 -4.17 1.74 4.06
N ASN A 18 -4.47 0.52 3.61
CA ASN A 18 -4.17 -0.70 4.35
C ASN A 18 -2.66 -0.87 4.60
N MET A 19 -1.79 -0.45 3.65
CA MET A 19 -0.34 -0.39 3.87
C MET A 19 0.04 0.48 5.05
N ARG A 20 -0.53 1.70 5.14
CA ARG A 20 -0.24 2.64 6.23
C ARG A 20 -0.74 2.14 7.59
N GLU A 21 -1.90 1.50 7.60
CA GLU A 21 -2.51 0.94 8.82
C GLU A 21 -1.80 -0.33 9.30
N GLY A 22 -1.24 -1.12 8.37
CA GLY A 22 -0.57 -2.38 8.65
C GLY A 22 0.95 -2.29 8.84
N LEU A 23 1.50 -1.10 9.06
CA LEU A 23 2.93 -0.94 9.33
C LEU A 23 3.30 -1.60 10.67
N GLU A 24 4.18 -2.60 10.61
CA GLU A 24 4.68 -3.34 11.77
C GLU A 24 6.08 -2.84 12.17
N PRO A 25 6.24 -2.18 13.33
CA PRO A 25 7.54 -1.74 13.80
C PRO A 25 8.36 -2.92 14.34
N LEU A 26 9.54 -3.11 13.77
CA LEU A 26 10.57 -4.00 14.29
C LEU A 26 11.61 -3.22 15.11
N HIS A 27 12.59 -3.94 15.66
CA HIS A 27 13.64 -3.33 16.48
C HIS A 27 14.54 -2.36 15.68
N TYR A 28 14.71 -2.58 14.37
CA TYR A 28 15.59 -1.79 13.51
C TYR A 28 14.94 -1.21 12.25
N SER A 29 13.75 -1.68 11.87
CA SER A 29 13.01 -1.26 10.68
C SER A 29 11.51 -1.26 10.94
N THR A 30 10.73 -0.71 10.02
CA THR A 30 9.28 -0.88 10.00
C THR A 30 8.93 -1.57 8.70
N LEU A 31 8.09 -2.60 8.76
CA LEU A 31 7.70 -3.36 7.57
C LEU A 31 6.22 -3.13 7.25
N PRO A 32 5.87 -2.86 5.98
CA PRO A 32 4.50 -2.92 5.52
C PRO A 32 4.06 -4.38 5.31
N PRO A 33 2.74 -4.63 5.19
CA PRO A 33 2.24 -5.92 4.72
C PRO A 33 2.78 -6.24 3.33
N SER A 34 3.19 -7.49 3.10
CA SER A 34 3.68 -7.95 1.80
C SER A 34 2.58 -8.59 0.93
N VAL A 35 1.45 -8.94 1.54
CA VAL A 35 0.33 -9.64 0.89
C VAL A 35 -0.98 -8.88 1.15
N TYR A 36 -1.66 -8.53 0.07
CA TYR A 36 -2.98 -7.89 0.07
C TYR A 36 -3.99 -8.83 -0.58
N HIS A 37 -5.02 -9.18 0.17
CA HIS A 37 -6.17 -9.94 -0.33
C HIS A 37 -7.31 -8.98 -0.64
N VAL A 38 -7.72 -8.89 -1.90
CA VAL A 38 -8.73 -7.95 -2.38
C VAL A 38 -10.01 -8.72 -2.73
N TYR A 39 -11.01 -8.60 -1.87
CA TYR A 39 -12.32 -9.20 -2.11
C TYR A 39 -13.25 -8.22 -2.82
N LEU A 40 -13.69 -8.59 -4.02
CA LEU A 40 -14.66 -7.83 -4.80
C LEU A 40 -15.99 -8.57 -4.88
N HIS A 41 -17.08 -7.81 -4.97
CA HIS A 41 -18.36 -8.41 -5.36
C HIS A 41 -18.25 -8.99 -6.77
N ALA A 42 -19.01 -10.07 -7.06
CA ALA A 42 -18.93 -10.78 -8.34
C ALA A 42 -19.13 -9.85 -9.55
N GLU A 43 -20.08 -8.92 -9.46
CA GLU A 43 -20.35 -7.92 -10.51
C GLU A 43 -19.17 -6.97 -10.75
N ASP A 44 -18.47 -6.56 -9.69
CA ASP A 44 -17.28 -5.73 -9.78
C ASP A 44 -16.11 -6.53 -10.37
N LEU A 45 -15.95 -7.78 -9.93
CA LEU A 45 -14.92 -8.68 -10.45
C LEU A 45 -15.09 -8.90 -11.96
N ASP A 46 -16.31 -9.20 -12.42
CA ASP A 46 -16.56 -9.46 -13.84
C ASP A 46 -16.37 -8.20 -14.69
N ARG A 47 -16.80 -7.03 -14.20
CA ARG A 47 -16.55 -5.74 -14.86
C ARG A 47 -15.06 -5.42 -14.95
N LEU A 48 -14.30 -5.67 -13.89
CA LEU A 48 -12.89 -5.31 -13.79
C LEU A 48 -11.95 -6.39 -14.36
N ARG A 49 -12.45 -7.59 -14.66
CA ARG A 49 -11.65 -8.76 -15.09
C ARG A 49 -10.65 -8.43 -16.20
N GLY A 50 -11.07 -7.67 -17.21
CA GLY A 50 -10.22 -7.28 -18.34
C GLY A 50 -9.08 -6.33 -17.99
N ILE A 51 -9.17 -5.62 -16.86
CA ILE A 51 -8.17 -4.65 -16.42
C ILE A 51 -7.44 -5.08 -15.14
N LEU A 52 -7.77 -6.22 -14.54
CA LEU A 52 -7.12 -6.70 -13.30
C LEU A 52 -5.58 -6.67 -13.40
N PRO A 53 -4.93 -7.15 -14.48
CA PRO A 53 -3.46 -7.10 -14.56
C PRO A 53 -2.92 -5.66 -14.49
N ARG A 54 -3.59 -4.71 -15.14
CA ARG A 54 -3.20 -3.29 -15.12
C ARG A 54 -3.46 -2.65 -13.76
N LEU A 55 -4.60 -2.97 -13.13
CA LEU A 55 -4.95 -2.51 -11.79
C LEU A 55 -3.92 -3.00 -10.77
N THR A 56 -3.52 -4.28 -10.83
CA THR A 56 -2.46 -4.83 -9.99
C THR A 56 -1.15 -4.07 -10.18
N GLU A 57 -0.74 -3.78 -11.41
CA GLU A 57 0.48 -3.03 -11.68
C GLU A 57 0.43 -1.60 -11.13
N GLU A 58 -0.70 -0.90 -11.30
CA GLU A 58 -0.89 0.43 -10.75
C GLU A 58 -0.93 0.43 -9.22
N ALA A 59 -1.51 -0.61 -8.61
CA ALA A 59 -1.48 -0.78 -7.16
C ALA A 59 -0.05 -0.99 -6.62
N ARG A 60 0.78 -1.81 -7.30
CA ARG A 60 2.20 -1.97 -6.92
C ARG A 60 2.95 -0.64 -6.97
N ARG A 61 2.79 0.10 -8.06
CA ARG A 61 3.41 1.43 -8.21
C ARG A 61 2.94 2.40 -7.14
N ALA A 62 1.67 2.34 -6.76
CA ALA A 62 1.12 3.18 -5.71
C ALA A 62 1.72 2.83 -4.33
N LEU A 63 1.90 1.53 -4.02
CA LEU A 63 2.59 1.07 -2.81
C LEU A 63 4.05 1.54 -2.78
N ASP A 64 4.80 1.40 -3.89
CA ASP A 64 6.17 1.90 -3.98
C ASP A 64 6.25 3.41 -3.75
N THR A 65 5.37 4.16 -4.41
CA THR A 65 5.29 5.63 -4.27
C THR A 65 4.97 6.02 -2.83
N GLU A 66 4.07 5.29 -2.16
CA GLU A 66 3.70 5.56 -0.78
C GLU A 66 4.85 5.25 0.19
N LEU A 67 5.58 4.14 -0.03
CA LEU A 67 6.76 3.78 0.77
C LEU A 67 7.85 4.85 0.65
N GLU A 68 8.10 5.37 -0.55
CA GLU A 68 9.01 6.50 -0.75
C GLU A 68 8.52 7.76 -0.03
N SER A 69 7.22 8.04 -0.07
CA SER A 69 6.60 9.17 0.62
C SER A 69 6.78 9.09 2.14
N LEU A 70 6.53 7.92 2.75
CA LEU A 70 6.75 7.68 4.18
C LEU A 70 8.20 7.92 4.58
N ASN A 71 9.14 7.39 3.79
CA ASN A 71 10.56 7.59 4.03
C ASN A 71 11.00 9.05 3.81
N ARG A 72 10.37 9.80 2.89
CA ARG A 72 10.65 11.22 2.67
C ARG A 72 10.03 12.13 3.73
N ALA A 73 8.81 11.85 4.19
CA ALA A 73 8.15 12.59 5.27
C ALA A 73 8.96 12.52 6.58
N SER A 74 9.75 11.46 6.76
CA SER A 74 10.72 11.37 7.84
C SER A 74 11.90 12.36 7.71
N LEU A 75 12.28 12.84 6.52
CA LEU A 75 13.47 13.70 6.34
C LEU A 75 13.36 15.07 7.05
N PRO A 76 12.27 15.84 6.91
CA PRO A 76 12.10 17.10 7.66
C PRO A 76 12.12 16.91 9.18
N GLU A 77 11.57 15.80 9.68
CA GLU A 77 11.59 15.46 11.11
C GLU A 77 12.96 14.92 11.55
N ARG A 78 13.66 14.15 10.72
CA ARG A 78 15.04 13.66 10.96
C ARG A 78 16.05 14.80 11.04
N ILE A 79 15.85 15.90 10.31
CA ILE A 79 16.65 17.12 10.43
C ILE A 79 16.41 17.80 11.80
N LYS A 80 15.19 17.72 12.34
CA LYS A 80 14.85 18.26 13.68
C LYS A 80 15.21 17.32 14.84
N LEU A 81 15.24 16.01 14.63
CA LEU A 81 15.24 14.99 15.67
C LEU A 81 16.52 14.15 15.64
N ALA A 82 17.69 14.79 15.76
CA ALA A 82 19.01 14.13 15.86
C ALA A 82 19.20 13.24 17.14
N ARG A 83 18.13 12.79 17.80
CA ARG A 83 18.19 11.96 19.02
C ARG A 83 17.23 10.76 19.08
N ARG A 84 16.33 10.55 18.12
CA ARG A 84 15.52 9.32 18.00
C ARG A 84 15.21 9.05 16.52
N SER A 85 16.04 8.26 15.86
CA SER A 85 15.78 7.80 14.50
C SER A 85 14.52 6.95 14.50
N LEU A 86 13.45 7.40 13.83
CA LEU A 86 12.37 6.50 13.46
C LEU A 86 12.95 5.46 12.46
N PRO A 87 12.71 4.16 12.68
CA PRO A 87 13.18 3.11 11.78
C PRO A 87 12.71 3.35 10.33
N LYS A 88 13.58 3.06 9.37
CA LYS A 88 13.26 3.17 7.94
C LYS A 88 12.14 2.19 7.60
N VAL A 89 11.20 2.61 6.75
CA VAL A 89 10.20 1.67 6.19
C VAL A 89 10.88 0.93 5.04
N GLU A 90 11.02 -0.39 5.18
CA GLU A 90 11.69 -1.22 4.18
C GLU A 90 10.68 -1.93 3.28
N PRO A 91 10.94 -2.04 1.96
CA PRO A 91 10.07 -2.78 1.07
C PRO A 91 10.13 -4.28 1.40
N PRO A 92 9.07 -5.05 1.14
CA PRO A 92 9.08 -6.50 1.35
C PRO A 92 10.05 -7.17 0.37
N GLU A 93 10.89 -8.09 0.86
CA GLU A 93 11.93 -8.77 0.07
C GLU A 93 11.38 -9.49 -1.18
N GLY A 94 10.14 -10.01 -1.11
CA GLY A 94 9.47 -10.70 -2.22
C GLY A 94 8.60 -9.80 -3.12
N GLY A 95 8.63 -8.49 -2.90
CA GLY A 95 7.73 -7.53 -3.56
C GLY A 95 6.27 -7.62 -3.10
N TRP A 96 5.41 -6.83 -3.73
CA TRP A 96 3.99 -6.75 -3.41
C TRP A 96 3.20 -7.90 -4.04
N ARG A 97 2.55 -8.71 -3.19
CA ARG A 97 1.57 -9.71 -3.63
C ARG A 97 0.17 -9.14 -3.45
N ILE A 98 -0.57 -9.04 -4.55
CA ILE A 98 -1.96 -8.57 -4.58
C ILE A 98 -2.76 -9.66 -5.27
N GLN A 99 -3.76 -10.20 -4.58
CA GLN A 99 -4.54 -11.36 -5.01
C GLN A 99 -6.01 -11.28 -4.61
#